data_AF-A0A060C3S7-F1
#
_entry.id   AF-A0A060C3S7-F1
#
_cell.length_a   1.000
_cell.length_b   1.000
_cell.length_c   1.000
_cell.angle_alpha   90.00
_cell.angle_beta   90.00
_cell.angle_gamma   90.00
#
_symmetry.space_group_name_H-M   'P 1'
#
loop_
_entity.id
_entity.type
_entity.pdbx_description
1 polymer ?
#
loop_
_entity_poly.entity_id
_entity_poly.type
_entity_poly.pdbx_seq_one_letter_code
_entity_poly.pdbx_strand_id
1 'polypeptide(L)'
;GKLAKRIAGSAARFDHDGRPATSTVNFVAAHDGFTLMDTVSYATKHNEANGEDNRDGHDHNVSDNCGTEGPSTDPQVLMRRARRRRNLMATLMLSQGTPMMLAGDELGNSQSAITTPMSGQSDRLGELGQRDRPSGLLPPGNRLPQGPSDPAPAPFPAQPAVV
;
A
#
# COMPACT_ATOMS: atom_id res chain seq x y z
N GLY A 1 26.96 -3.59 0.66
CA GLY A 1 26.14 -2.49 0.11
C GLY A 1 24.95 -2.17 1.03
N LYS A 2 24.31 -1.00 0.87
CA LYS A 2 23.18 -0.55 1.73
C LYS A 2 21.98 -1.52 1.71
N LEU A 3 21.64 -2.09 0.54
CA LEU A 3 20.55 -3.07 0.39
C LEU A 3 20.82 -4.39 1.13
N ALA A 4 22.02 -4.95 1.00
CA ALA A 4 22.40 -6.20 1.67
C ALA A 4 22.21 -6.12 3.20
N LYS A 5 22.47 -4.96 3.81
CA LYS A 5 22.23 -4.74 5.24
C LYS A 5 20.75 -4.75 5.61
N ARG A 6 19.86 -4.31 4.71
CA ARG A 6 18.39 -4.33 4.93
C ARG A 6 17.83 -5.74 4.79
N ILE A 7 18.27 -6.47 3.76
CA ILE A 7 17.90 -7.88 3.56
C ILE A 7 18.36 -8.74 4.75
N ALA A 8 19.52 -8.44 5.34
CA ALA A 8 20.03 -9.10 6.54
C ALA A 8 19.40 -8.60 7.86
N GLY A 9 18.15 -8.11 7.82
CA GLY A 9 17.38 -7.76 9.03
C GLY A 9 17.76 -6.44 9.69
N SER A 10 18.46 -5.57 8.97
CA SER A 10 18.91 -4.27 9.49
C SER A 10 19.70 -4.39 10.81
N ALA A 11 20.56 -5.42 10.92
CA ALA A 11 21.35 -5.73 12.11
C ALA A 11 22.04 -4.49 12.73
N ALA A 12 22.60 -3.59 11.91
CA ALA A 12 23.21 -2.35 12.41
C ALA A 12 22.30 -1.46 13.29
N ARG A 13 20.98 -1.67 13.27
CA ARG A 13 20.00 -0.94 14.09
C ARG A 13 19.29 -1.80 15.12
N PHE A 14 19.26 -3.12 14.95
CA PHE A 14 18.48 -4.04 15.80
C PHE A 14 19.32 -5.11 16.49
N ASP A 15 20.60 -5.28 16.09
CA ASP A 15 21.58 -6.19 16.69
C ASP A 15 22.28 -5.50 17.88
N HIS A 16 21.47 -5.15 18.88
CA HIS A 16 21.89 -4.70 20.20
C HIS A 16 20.97 -5.35 21.22
N ASP A 17 21.43 -5.47 22.47
CA ASP A 17 20.65 -5.97 23.60
C ASP A 17 20.07 -7.39 23.43
N GLY A 18 20.74 -8.25 22.63
CA GLY A 18 20.36 -9.66 22.44
C GLY A 18 19.04 -9.85 21.68
N ARG A 19 18.55 -8.83 20.97
CA ARG A 19 17.28 -8.88 20.26
C ARG A 19 17.33 -9.82 19.05
N PRO A 20 16.35 -10.71 18.87
CA PRO A 20 16.31 -11.60 17.71
C PRO A 20 16.03 -10.79 16.43
N ALA A 21 16.46 -11.32 15.28
CA ALA A 21 16.23 -10.70 13.96
C ALA A 21 14.74 -10.44 13.63
N THR A 22 13.82 -11.15 14.30
CA THR A 22 12.36 -10.93 14.23
C THR A 22 11.89 -9.61 14.83
N SER A 23 12.76 -8.89 15.56
CA SER A 23 12.48 -7.56 16.14
C SER A 23 12.33 -6.47 15.08
N THR A 24 12.70 -6.76 13.83
CA THR A 24 12.53 -5.86 12.69
C THR A 24 11.21 -6.16 11.99
N VAL A 25 10.34 -5.15 11.87
CA VAL A 25 9.17 -5.20 10.98
C VAL A 25 9.56 -4.58 9.64
N ASN A 26 9.56 -5.40 8.59
CA ASN A 26 9.82 -4.96 7.22
C ASN A 26 8.47 -4.68 6.54
N PHE A 27 8.38 -3.58 5.79
CA PHE A 27 7.19 -3.25 5.00
C PHE A 27 7.60 -2.47 3.75
N VAL A 28 6.77 -2.56 2.69
CA VAL A 28 6.94 -1.79 1.45
C VAL A 28 5.87 -0.70 1.34
N ALA A 29 4.64 -1.02 1.75
CA ALA A 29 3.52 -0.09 1.84
C ALA A 29 2.85 -0.25 3.21
N ALA A 30 2.25 0.83 3.70
CA ALA A 30 1.48 0.89 4.93
C ALA A 30 0.15 1.60 4.65
N HIS A 31 -0.65 1.81 5.70
CA HIS A 31 -1.91 2.55 5.58
C HIS A 31 -1.69 4.02 5.19
N ASP A 32 -0.55 4.58 5.59
CA ASP A 32 -0.07 5.90 5.17
C ASP A 32 0.95 5.74 4.04
N GLY A 33 0.80 6.56 3.00
CA GLY A 33 1.60 6.53 1.78
C GLY A 33 0.90 5.81 0.63
N PHE A 34 1.65 5.53 -0.43
CA PHE A 34 1.15 4.76 -1.55
C PHE A 34 0.95 3.28 -1.21
N THR A 35 -0.05 2.67 -1.84
CA THR A 35 -0.15 1.21 -1.94
C THR A 35 1.00 0.64 -2.79
N LEU A 36 1.18 -0.68 -2.78
CA LEU A 36 2.19 -1.32 -3.62
C LEU A 36 1.91 -1.11 -5.12
N MET A 37 0.63 -1.04 -5.53
CA MET A 37 0.25 -0.76 -6.91
C MET A 37 0.51 0.72 -7.27
N ASP A 38 0.23 1.64 -6.36
CA ASP A 38 0.41 3.07 -6.60
C ASP A 38 1.89 3.44 -6.66
N THR A 39 2.73 2.79 -5.85
CA THR A 39 4.20 2.95 -5.88
C THR A 39 4.81 2.66 -7.25
N VAL A 40 4.18 1.78 -8.05
CA VAL A 40 4.65 1.45 -9.41
C VAL A 40 3.83 2.14 -10.52
N SER A 41 2.83 2.93 -10.16
CA SER A 41 1.90 3.55 -11.10
C SER A 41 1.91 5.08 -11.06
N TYR A 42 2.38 5.69 -9.98
CA TYR A 42 2.38 7.14 -9.79
C TYR A 42 3.74 7.65 -9.31
N ALA A 43 4.17 8.77 -9.88
CA ALA A 43 5.34 9.52 -9.45
C ALA A 43 4.97 10.61 -8.44
N THR A 44 3.75 11.15 -8.52
CA THR A 44 3.27 12.23 -7.65
C THR A 44 2.03 11.83 -6.86
N LYS A 45 1.90 12.36 -5.65
CA LYS A 45 0.68 12.21 -4.84
C LYS A 45 -0.45 13.07 -5.42
N HIS A 46 -1.67 12.55 -5.33
CA HIS A 46 -2.88 13.22 -5.78
C HIS A 46 -3.92 13.24 -4.64
N ASN A 47 -3.66 14.08 -3.63
CA ASN A 47 -4.52 14.28 -2.46
C ASN A 47 -5.48 15.45 -2.63
N GLU A 48 -5.70 15.94 -3.85
CA GLU A 48 -6.58 17.10 -4.10
C GLU A 48 -8.02 16.84 -3.60
N ALA A 49 -8.44 15.57 -3.60
CA ALA A 49 -9.72 15.12 -3.06
C ALA A 49 -9.88 15.32 -1.54
N ASN A 50 -8.80 15.58 -0.81
CA ASN A 50 -8.80 15.80 0.64
C ASN A 50 -9.11 17.26 1.00
N GLY A 51 -9.13 18.17 0.03
CA GLY A 51 -9.48 19.58 0.25
C GLY A 51 -8.36 20.42 0.89
N GLU A 52 -7.16 19.86 1.04
CA GLU A 52 -5.98 20.55 1.59
C GLU A 52 -5.02 21.07 0.51
N ASP A 53 -5.45 21.10 -0.75
CA ASP A 53 -4.67 21.52 -1.92
C ASP A 53 -3.37 20.71 -2.08
N ASN A 54 -3.46 19.40 -1.87
CA ASN A 54 -2.35 18.44 -1.95
C ASN A 54 -1.19 18.71 -0.96
N ARG A 55 -1.43 19.49 0.10
CA ARG A 55 -0.42 19.79 1.14
C ARG A 55 -0.26 18.68 2.17
N ASP A 56 -1.24 17.79 2.25
CA ASP A 56 -1.25 16.63 3.12
C ASP A 56 -0.45 15.46 2.53
N GLY A 57 0.02 14.54 3.39
CA GLY A 57 0.81 13.39 2.99
C GLY A 57 2.29 13.69 2.73
N HIS A 58 3.09 12.64 2.57
CA HIS A 58 4.54 12.75 2.39
C HIS A 58 4.91 12.97 0.92
N ASP A 59 5.83 13.91 0.65
CA ASP A 59 6.25 14.25 -0.72
C ASP A 59 7.29 13.28 -1.29
N HIS A 60 7.93 12.47 -0.46
CA HIS A 60 9.01 11.57 -0.87
C HIS A 60 8.62 10.09 -0.81
N ASN A 61 7.84 9.64 -1.80
CA ASN A 61 7.29 8.27 -1.83
C ASN A 61 8.22 7.21 -2.47
N VAL A 62 9.39 7.61 -2.99
CA VAL A 62 10.35 6.72 -3.69
C VAL A 62 9.66 5.81 -4.71
N SER A 63 8.73 6.37 -5.48
CA SER A 63 7.88 5.68 -6.44
C SER A 63 8.38 5.85 -7.88
N ASP A 64 7.89 5.01 -8.79
CA ASP A 64 8.20 5.08 -10.23
C ASP A 64 7.00 4.59 -11.03
N ASN A 65 6.42 5.47 -11.84
CA ASN A 65 5.23 5.22 -12.64
C ASN A 65 5.43 4.25 -13.82
N CYS A 66 6.68 3.80 -14.03
CA CYS A 66 7.10 2.89 -15.09
C CYS A 66 6.89 3.44 -16.52
N GLY A 67 6.84 4.76 -16.67
CA GLY A 67 6.76 5.48 -17.95
C GLY A 67 5.42 6.15 -18.23
N THR A 68 4.37 5.91 -17.42
CA THR A 68 3.05 6.54 -17.58
C THR A 68 2.47 6.81 -16.21
N GLU A 69 1.97 8.01 -15.97
CA GLU A 69 1.30 8.35 -14.71
C GLU A 69 -0.10 7.74 -14.68
N GLY A 70 -0.41 6.97 -13.63
CA GLY A 70 -1.73 6.37 -13.42
C GLY A 70 -2.08 5.17 -14.30
N PRO A 71 -3.38 4.88 -14.51
CA PRO A 71 -3.81 3.72 -15.30
C PRO A 71 -3.28 3.75 -16.73
N SER A 72 -2.78 2.62 -17.23
CA SER A 72 -2.22 2.51 -18.57
C SER A 72 -2.70 1.23 -19.25
N THR A 73 -2.94 1.29 -20.56
CA THR A 73 -3.28 0.15 -21.42
C THR A 73 -2.07 -0.36 -22.20
N ASP A 74 -0.90 0.29 -22.09
CA ASP A 74 0.32 -0.14 -22.77
C ASP A 74 0.83 -1.47 -22.16
N PRO A 75 0.90 -2.56 -22.94
CA PRO A 75 1.39 -3.84 -22.47
C PRO A 75 2.81 -3.78 -21.89
N GLN A 76 3.69 -2.90 -22.40
CA GLN A 76 5.04 -2.75 -21.89
C GLN A 76 5.07 -2.14 -20.49
N VAL A 77 4.24 -1.12 -20.26
CA VAL A 77 4.11 -0.48 -18.94
C VAL A 77 3.53 -1.48 -17.94
N LEU A 78 2.45 -2.18 -18.31
CA LEU A 78 1.83 -3.20 -17.46
C LEU A 78 2.82 -4.32 -17.08
N MET A 79 3.62 -4.79 -18.04
CA MET A 79 4.66 -5.80 -17.79
C MET A 79 5.73 -5.28 -16.80
N ARG A 80 6.21 -4.04 -16.98
CA ARG A 80 7.20 -3.42 -16.08
C ARG A 80 6.65 -3.29 -14.67
N ARG A 81 5.41 -2.82 -14.52
CA ARG A 81 4.72 -2.70 -13.23
C ARG A 81 4.59 -4.05 -12.54
N ALA A 82 4.09 -5.06 -13.25
CA ALA A 82 3.94 -6.41 -12.70
C ALA A 82 5.28 -7.00 -12.24
N ARG A 83 6.36 -6.80 -13.02
CA ARG A 83 7.71 -7.23 -12.63
C ARG A 83 8.20 -6.51 -11.37
N ARG A 84 8.04 -5.19 -11.31
CA ARG A 84 8.50 -4.39 -10.17
C ARG A 84 7.74 -4.73 -8.88
N ARG A 85 6.43 -4.93 -8.99
CA ARG A 85 5.57 -5.37 -7.89
C ARG A 85 6.05 -6.71 -7.30
N ARG A 86 6.33 -7.69 -8.16
CA ARG A 86 6.89 -8.99 -7.73
C ARG A 86 8.28 -8.86 -7.12
N ASN A 87 9.15 -8.01 -7.67
CA ASN A 87 10.49 -7.79 -7.11
C ASN A 87 10.44 -7.18 -5.71
N LEU A 88 9.55 -6.20 -5.48
CA LEU A 88 9.35 -5.59 -4.18
C LEU A 88 8.78 -6.60 -3.18
N MET A 89 7.75 -7.35 -3.58
CA MET A 89 7.16 -8.40 -2.75
C MET A 89 8.17 -9.51 -2.41
N ALA A 90 8.96 -9.95 -3.38
CA ALA A 90 10.01 -10.94 -3.17
C ALA A 90 11.08 -10.41 -2.21
N THR A 91 11.47 -9.13 -2.33
CA THR A 91 12.44 -8.52 -1.40
C THR A 91 11.89 -8.48 0.02
N LEU A 92 10.61 -8.13 0.19
CA LEU A 92 9.96 -8.12 1.51
C LEU A 92 9.94 -9.52 2.14
N MET A 93 9.50 -10.53 1.38
CA MET A 93 9.35 -11.90 1.86
C MET A 93 10.67 -12.63 2.11
N LEU A 94 11.72 -12.26 1.38
CA LEU A 94 13.04 -12.87 1.51
C LEU A 94 13.97 -12.13 2.48
N SER A 95 13.56 -10.95 2.97
CA SER A 95 14.33 -10.20 3.96
C SER A 95 14.16 -10.81 5.35
N GLN A 96 15.26 -10.93 6.09
CA GLN A 96 15.25 -11.37 7.49
C GLN A 96 14.43 -10.39 8.35
N GLY A 97 13.55 -10.92 9.21
CA GLY A 97 12.63 -10.15 10.04
C GLY A 97 11.18 -10.56 9.82
N THR A 98 10.26 -9.74 10.33
CA THR A 98 8.82 -9.97 10.23
C THR A 98 8.24 -9.15 9.09
N PRO A 99 7.76 -9.77 7.98
CA PRO A 99 7.16 -9.03 6.88
C PRO A 99 5.75 -8.56 7.24
N MET A 100 5.44 -7.30 6.95
CA MET A 100 4.10 -6.73 7.01
C MET A 100 3.64 -6.38 5.59
N MET A 101 2.48 -6.90 5.21
CA MET A 101 1.79 -6.54 3.97
C MET A 101 0.57 -5.69 4.29
N LEU A 102 0.34 -4.65 3.49
CA LEU A 102 -0.92 -3.91 3.50
C LEU A 102 -2.03 -4.79 2.89
N ALA A 103 -3.18 -4.81 3.54
CA ALA A 103 -4.33 -5.57 3.04
C ALA A 103 -4.75 -5.06 1.65
N GLY A 104 -4.93 -5.98 0.70
CA GLY A 104 -5.32 -5.69 -0.68
C GLY A 104 -4.13 -5.55 -1.64
N ASP A 105 -2.90 -5.36 -1.17
CA ASP A 105 -1.72 -5.31 -2.05
C ASP A 105 -1.48 -6.64 -2.77
N GLU A 106 -1.90 -7.75 -2.16
CA GLU A 106 -1.89 -9.09 -2.77
C GLU A 106 -2.81 -9.20 -3.99
N LEU A 107 -3.88 -8.39 -4.02
CA LEU A 107 -4.84 -8.31 -5.12
C LEU A 107 -4.56 -7.13 -6.07
N GLY A 108 -3.60 -6.27 -5.76
CA GLY A 108 -3.27 -5.08 -6.54
C GLY A 108 -4.13 -3.85 -6.19
N ASN A 109 -4.43 -3.66 -4.90
CA ASN A 109 -5.13 -2.48 -4.40
C ASN A 109 -4.44 -1.17 -4.82
N SER A 110 -5.24 -0.19 -5.24
CA SER A 110 -4.82 1.12 -5.73
C SER A 110 -5.73 2.16 -5.09
N GLN A 111 -5.14 3.20 -4.52
CA GLN A 111 -5.85 4.37 -4.01
C GLN A 111 -5.78 5.55 -4.98
N SER A 112 -5.38 5.29 -6.24
CA SER A 112 -5.31 6.30 -7.30
C SER A 112 -4.40 7.46 -6.92
N ALA A 113 -3.26 7.14 -6.28
CA ALA A 113 -2.25 8.08 -5.80
C ALA A 113 -2.66 8.96 -4.61
N ILE A 114 -3.75 8.63 -3.92
CA ILE A 114 -4.01 9.19 -2.59
C ILE A 114 -3.03 8.53 -1.61
N THR A 115 -2.28 9.33 -0.86
CA THR A 115 -1.32 8.85 0.15
C THR A 115 -1.85 8.90 1.57
N THR A 116 -2.88 9.70 1.80
CA THR A 116 -3.46 9.96 3.12
C THR A 116 -4.97 9.75 3.02
N PRO A 117 -5.42 8.50 2.88
CA PRO A 117 -6.84 8.22 2.75
C PRO A 117 -7.57 8.56 4.05
N MET A 118 -8.60 9.39 3.97
CA MET A 118 -9.47 9.70 5.11
C MET A 118 -10.43 8.53 5.38
N SER A 119 -10.89 8.40 6.63
CA SER A 119 -11.87 7.38 7.02
C SER A 119 -13.09 7.40 6.10
N GLY A 120 -13.35 6.27 5.44
CA GLY A 120 -14.43 6.08 4.47
C GLY A 120 -14.05 6.27 2.99
N GLN A 121 -12.86 6.81 2.66
CA GLN A 121 -12.36 6.83 1.28
C GLN A 121 -11.76 5.48 0.87
N SER A 122 -11.08 4.77 1.78
CA SER A 122 -10.47 3.46 1.50
C SER A 122 -11.51 2.41 1.06
N ASP A 123 -12.67 2.38 1.70
CA ASP A 123 -13.76 1.44 1.37
C ASP A 123 -14.34 1.73 -0.02
N ARG A 124 -14.51 3.02 -0.36
CA ARG A 124 -15.05 3.45 -1.65
C ARG A 124 -14.09 3.22 -2.82
N LEU A 125 -12.79 3.41 -2.60
CA LEU A 125 -11.75 3.16 -3.61
C LEU A 125 -11.53 1.65 -3.83
N GLY A 126 -11.59 0.86 -2.76
CA GLY A 126 -11.56 -0.60 -2.84
C GLY A 126 -12.73 -1.16 -3.65
N GLU A 127 -13.95 -0.65 -3.48
CA GLU A 127 -15.12 -1.08 -4.26
C GLU A 127 -15.05 -0.68 -5.74
N LEU A 128 -14.55 0.53 -6.05
CA LEU A 128 -14.37 0.98 -7.44
C LEU A 128 -13.30 0.13 -8.15
N GLY A 129 -12.18 -0.15 -7.48
CA GLY A 129 -11.13 -1.02 -8.01
C GLY A 129 -11.58 -2.47 -8.25
N GLN A 130 -12.63 -2.95 -7.57
CA GLN A 130 -13.19 -4.27 -7.82
C GLN A 130 -14.07 -4.36 -9.07
N ARG A 131 -14.66 -3.25 -9.55
CA ARG A 131 -15.56 -3.22 -10.72
C ARG A 131 -14.82 -3.24 -12.06
N ASP A 132 -13.60 -2.69 -12.11
CA ASP A 132 -12.79 -2.61 -13.34
C ASP A 132 -11.82 -3.80 -13.54
N ARG A 133 -12.05 -4.93 -12.85
CA ARG A 133 -11.17 -6.11 -12.95
C ARG A 133 -11.48 -6.97 -14.18
N PRO A 134 -10.46 -7.40 -14.97
CA PRO A 134 -10.66 -8.41 -16.00
C PRO A 134 -11.14 -9.72 -15.34
N SER A 135 -12.25 -10.27 -15.85
CA SER A 135 -13.11 -11.27 -15.22
C SER A 135 -12.52 -12.69 -15.03
N GLY A 136 -11.19 -12.85 -14.98
CA GLY A 136 -10.53 -14.14 -15.16
C GLY A 136 -10.04 -14.88 -13.93
N LEU A 137 -10.19 -14.37 -12.69
CA LEU A 137 -9.45 -14.93 -11.55
C LEU A 137 -10.25 -15.25 -10.27
N LEU A 138 -11.57 -15.45 -10.34
CA LEU A 138 -12.32 -16.06 -9.24
C LEU A 138 -13.41 -17.02 -9.77
N PRO A 139 -13.55 -18.23 -9.21
CA PRO A 139 -14.70 -19.09 -9.50
C PRO A 139 -15.99 -18.46 -8.95
N PRO A 140 -17.14 -18.66 -9.61
CA PRO A 140 -18.41 -18.08 -9.19
C PRO A 140 -18.90 -18.79 -7.92
N GLY A 141 -18.83 -18.13 -6.77
CA GLY A 141 -19.32 -18.71 -5.51
C GLY A 141 -19.28 -17.81 -4.27
N ASN A 142 -18.34 -16.87 -4.17
CA ASN A 142 -18.17 -16.06 -2.96
C ASN A 142 -18.73 -14.64 -3.07
N ARG A 143 -20.00 -14.49 -3.48
CA ARG A 143 -20.76 -13.25 -3.24
C ARG A 143 -21.55 -13.42 -1.95
N LEU A 144 -21.03 -12.89 -0.84
CA LEU A 144 -21.84 -12.70 0.35
C LEU A 144 -22.89 -11.61 0.05
N PRO A 145 -24.15 -11.79 0.50
CA PRO A 145 -25.19 -10.78 0.30
C PRO A 145 -24.82 -9.50 1.06
N GLN A 146 -24.81 -8.36 0.35
CA GLN A 146 -24.67 -7.05 0.97
C GLN A 146 -25.93 -6.79 1.81
N GLY A 147 -25.78 -6.80 3.14
CA GLY A 147 -26.79 -6.27 4.05
C GLY A 147 -26.88 -4.74 3.94
N PRO A 148 -28.00 -4.12 4.36
CA PRO A 148 -28.14 -2.67 4.30
C PRO A 148 -27.04 -1.99 5.13
N SER A 149 -26.43 -0.97 4.54
CA SER A 149 -25.39 -0.15 5.17
C SER A 149 -25.95 0.57 6.40
N ASP A 150 -25.53 0.15 7.60
CA ASP A 150 -25.79 0.90 8.83
C ASP A 150 -25.01 2.23 8.80
N PRO A 151 -25.60 3.33 9.30
CA PRO A 151 -24.90 4.62 9.40
C PRO A 151 -23.71 4.52 10.37
N ALA A 152 -22.58 5.11 9.98
CA ALA A 152 -21.34 5.09 10.75
C ALA A 152 -21.54 5.58 12.20
N PRO A 153 -20.96 4.89 13.21
CA PRO A 153 -21.05 5.33 14.60
C PRO A 153 -20.31 6.66 14.80
N ALA A 154 -20.88 7.52 15.65
CA ALA A 154 -20.32 8.83 15.98
C ALA A 154 -18.89 8.73 16.57
N PRO A 155 -18.00 9.70 16.31
CA PRO A 155 -16.62 9.66 16.77
C PRO A 155 -16.52 9.71 18.30
N PHE A 156 -15.68 8.83 18.87
CA PHE A 156 -15.37 8.81 20.30
C PHE A 156 -14.53 10.04 20.71
N PRO A 157 -14.72 10.58 21.92
CA PRO A 157 -13.95 11.71 22.42
C PRO A 157 -12.48 11.33 22.59
N ALA A 158 -11.59 12.19 22.06
CA ALA A 158 -10.13 12.02 22.14
C ALA A 158 -9.66 12.03 23.60
N GLN A 159 -8.88 11.01 23.99
CA GLN A 159 -8.16 11.01 25.26
C GLN A 159 -6.78 11.69 25.09
N PRO A 160 -6.30 12.43 26.10
CA PRO A 160 -5.03 13.15 26.01
C PRO A 160 -3.83 12.18 26.04
N ALA A 161 -2.91 12.36 25.10
CA ALA A 161 -1.65 11.62 25.06
C ALA A 161 -0.72 12.09 26.20
N VAL A 162 -0.20 11.13 26.96
CA VAL A 162 0.94 11.34 27.88
C VAL A 162 2.23 11.06 27.10
N VAL A 163 3.20 11.96 27.28
CA VAL A 163 4.51 12.08 26.62
C VAL A 163 5.28 10.76 26.55
#